data_AF-X1LVX7-F1
#
_entry.id   AF-X1LVX7-F1
#
_cell.length_a   1.000
_cell.length_b   1.000
_cell.length_c   1.000
_cell.angle_alpha   90.00
_cell.angle_beta   90.00
_cell.angle_gamma   90.00
#
_symmetry.space_group_name_H-M   'P 1'
#
loop_
_entity.id
_entity.type
_entity.pdbx_description
1 polymer ?
#
loop_
_entity_poly.entity_id
_entity_poly.type
_entity_poly.pdbx_seq_one_letter_code
_entity_poly.pdbx_strand_id
1 'polypeptide(L)'
;PGGDPESPLQALIFDSHYDSYRGVVVLIRVVNGSINKGNKIKFMGENLTSEVEEVGIFGPDMIEKEMLTAGEVGYIITGIKEVGSIMVGDTITDLKNPAEKSLPGYKKPKPMVYSGLFSIEGGDYENLRDALGKLSLNDSSLDFVPEVSVALGFGFRCGFLGMLHMEIVRERLEREYGLKILTSAPNVAYRITKSDNSVIEVKRPSDFPPQEKMLKIEEPYVEATIITPKDYIGDVMKLANHKRGNFKDMQYISPERVEIKYAMPLSELIVDFFNLLKSITSFFSSLTFAFPVPFFSWLYLRHKVLQ
;
A
#
# COMPACT_ATOMS: atom_id res chain seq x y z
N PRO A 1 -2.32 -9.86 28.08
CA PRO A 1 -1.64 -8.55 27.96
C PRO A 1 -0.68 -8.37 29.15
N GLY A 2 0.51 -7.76 28.93
CA GLY A 2 1.55 -7.62 29.96
C GLY A 2 1.98 -6.17 30.20
N GLY A 3 1.16 -5.21 29.80
CA GLY A 3 1.44 -3.79 30.00
C GLY A 3 0.99 -3.29 31.37
N ASP A 4 1.59 -2.19 31.80
CA ASP A 4 1.34 -1.57 33.10
C ASP A 4 0.33 -0.41 32.97
N PRO A 5 -0.81 -0.44 33.67
CA PRO A 5 -1.81 0.62 33.66
C PRO A 5 -1.33 1.96 34.26
N GLU A 6 -0.33 1.96 35.13
CA GLU A 6 0.19 3.18 35.80
C GLU A 6 1.32 3.85 35.01
N SER A 7 1.87 3.15 34.01
CA SER A 7 2.91 3.68 33.13
C SER A 7 2.34 4.76 32.19
N PRO A 8 3.19 5.67 31.65
CA PRO A 8 2.76 6.66 30.66
C PRO A 8 2.00 6.01 29.50
N LEU A 9 0.93 6.69 29.03
CA LEU A 9 0.08 6.19 27.97
C LEU A 9 0.89 5.85 26.72
N GLN A 10 0.76 4.60 26.27
CA GLN A 10 1.26 4.15 24.97
C GLN A 10 0.16 3.36 24.30
N ALA A 11 -0.54 4.00 23.36
CA ALA A 11 -1.53 3.34 22.53
C ALA A 11 -1.04 3.26 21.08
N LEU A 12 -1.08 2.06 20.50
CA LEU A 12 -0.74 1.82 19.11
C LEU A 12 -1.99 2.01 18.25
N ILE A 13 -1.89 2.87 17.24
CA ILE A 13 -2.90 2.96 16.18
C ILE A 13 -2.70 1.76 15.26
N PHE A 14 -3.70 0.94 15.01
CA PHE A 14 -3.55 -0.15 14.03
C PHE A 14 -4.48 0.00 12.82
N ASP A 15 -5.51 0.84 12.92
CA ASP A 15 -6.41 1.15 11.82
C ASP A 15 -7.14 2.48 12.08
N SER A 16 -7.77 3.04 11.06
CA SER A 16 -8.54 4.28 11.15
C SER A 16 -9.62 4.30 10.09
N HIS A 17 -10.81 4.82 10.41
CA HIS A 17 -11.86 5.04 9.43
C HIS A 17 -12.47 6.43 9.59
N TYR A 18 -12.96 6.98 8.48
CA TYR A 18 -13.63 8.27 8.46
C TYR A 18 -15.14 8.11 8.61
N ASP A 19 -15.72 8.77 9.61
CA ASP A 19 -17.16 8.91 9.81
C ASP A 19 -17.60 10.35 9.46
N SER A 20 -18.68 10.48 8.69
CA SER A 20 -19.15 11.80 8.21
C SER A 20 -19.64 12.74 9.32
N TYR A 21 -20.07 12.20 10.46
CA TYR A 21 -20.61 12.95 11.58
C TYR A 21 -19.56 13.12 12.70
N ARG A 22 -18.81 12.06 12.97
CA ARG A 22 -17.87 11.99 14.09
C ARG A 22 -16.42 12.34 13.70
N GLY A 23 -16.14 12.48 12.40
CA GLY A 23 -14.79 12.73 11.91
C GLY A 23 -13.94 11.45 11.90
N VAL A 24 -12.64 11.57 12.15
CA VAL A 24 -11.74 10.43 12.11
C VAL A 24 -11.86 9.59 13.38
N VAL A 25 -12.29 8.34 13.21
CA VAL A 25 -12.36 7.35 14.29
C VAL A 25 -11.11 6.47 14.20
N VAL A 26 -10.30 6.51 15.25
CA VAL A 26 -9.01 5.84 15.29
C VAL A 26 -9.14 4.56 16.11
N LEU A 27 -8.74 3.43 15.53
CA LEU A 27 -8.69 2.14 16.21
C LEU A 27 -7.34 1.97 16.91
N ILE A 28 -7.41 1.80 18.23
CA ILE A 28 -6.22 1.77 19.08
C ILE A 28 -6.14 0.50 19.90
N ARG A 29 -4.91 0.09 20.17
CA ARG A 29 -4.58 -0.91 21.18
C ARG A 29 -3.75 -0.23 22.26
N VAL A 30 -4.26 -0.18 23.48
CA VAL A 30 -3.52 0.36 24.61
C VAL A 30 -2.48 -0.68 25.03
N VAL A 31 -1.20 -0.34 24.94
CA VAL A 31 -0.11 -1.19 25.39
C VAL A 31 0.20 -0.90 26.85
N ASN A 32 0.37 0.37 27.20
CA ASN A 32 0.60 0.83 28.58
C ASN A 32 -0.27 2.05 28.89
N GLY A 33 -0.51 2.28 30.18
CA GLY A 33 -1.31 3.39 30.68
C GLY A 33 -2.82 3.22 30.49
N SER A 34 -3.52 4.34 30.58
CA SER A 34 -4.97 4.43 30.36
C SER A 34 -5.32 5.69 29.59
N ILE A 35 -6.41 5.64 28.82
CA ILE A 35 -6.96 6.78 28.08
C ILE A 35 -8.44 6.95 28.40
N ASN A 36 -8.79 8.18 28.76
CA ASN A 36 -10.13 8.57 29.16
C ASN A 36 -10.66 9.69 28.26
N LYS A 37 -11.98 9.85 28.25
CA LYS A 37 -12.63 11.02 27.65
C LYS A 37 -12.10 12.32 28.26
N GLY A 38 -11.82 13.32 27.41
CA GLY A 38 -11.23 14.61 27.79
C GLY A 38 -9.71 14.60 28.01
N ASN A 39 -9.02 13.47 27.79
CA ASN A 39 -7.56 13.48 27.84
C ASN A 39 -6.98 14.27 26.66
N LYS A 40 -5.93 15.06 26.96
CA LYS A 40 -5.12 15.71 25.93
C LYS A 40 -4.03 14.75 25.52
N ILE A 41 -4.12 14.28 24.29
CA ILE A 41 -3.20 13.30 23.74
C ILE A 41 -2.30 13.92 22.69
N LYS A 42 -1.18 13.24 22.44
CA LYS A 42 -0.18 13.62 21.45
C LYS A 42 0.15 12.41 20.58
N PHE A 43 0.09 12.62 19.27
CA PHE A 43 0.57 11.69 18.25
C PHE A 43 2.08 11.86 18.13
N MET A 44 2.85 10.82 18.42
CA MET A 44 4.31 10.92 18.49
C MET A 44 4.96 11.06 17.09
N GLY A 45 4.36 10.52 16.04
CA GLY A 45 4.86 10.55 14.67
C GLY A 45 4.77 11.94 14.03
N GLU A 46 3.58 12.55 14.06
CA GLU A 46 3.32 13.87 13.46
C GLU A 46 3.50 15.04 14.45
N ASN A 47 3.79 14.75 15.73
CA ASN A 47 3.87 15.76 16.79
C ASN A 47 2.58 16.59 16.93
N LEU A 48 1.43 16.00 16.58
CA LEU A 48 0.10 16.60 16.65
C LEU A 48 -0.50 16.40 18.04
N THR A 49 -1.23 17.39 18.54
CA THR A 49 -1.95 17.31 19.81
C THR A 49 -3.46 17.39 19.59
N SER A 50 -4.24 16.54 20.27
CA SER A 50 -5.70 16.61 20.24
C SER A 50 -6.31 16.30 21.61
N GLU A 51 -7.60 16.58 21.74
CA GLU A 51 -8.40 16.18 22.89
C GLU A 51 -9.30 15.00 22.50
N VAL A 52 -9.46 14.05 23.42
CA VAL A 52 -10.29 12.86 23.21
C VAL A 52 -11.75 13.21 23.52
N GLU A 53 -12.60 13.19 22.50
CA GLU A 53 -14.04 13.45 22.64
C GLU A 53 -14.81 12.21 23.09
N GLU A 54 -14.41 11.04 22.62
CA GLU A 54 -15.07 9.76 22.93
C GLU A 54 -14.02 8.64 22.97
N VAL A 55 -14.19 7.70 23.91
CA VAL A 55 -13.46 6.42 23.93
C VAL A 55 -14.48 5.30 24.00
N GLY A 56 -14.21 4.18 23.35
CA GLY A 56 -15.13 3.05 23.35
C GLY A 56 -14.51 1.76 22.84
N ILE A 57 -15.33 0.72 22.83
CA ILE A 57 -14.97 -0.59 22.27
C ILE A 57 -15.91 -0.95 21.13
N PHE A 58 -15.42 -1.78 20.21
CA PHE A 58 -16.24 -2.34 19.15
C PHE A 58 -16.86 -3.67 19.61
N GLY A 59 -18.19 -3.72 19.65
CA GLY A 59 -18.97 -4.95 19.58
C GLY A 59 -19.51 -5.13 18.16
N PRO A 60 -20.77 -5.56 17.99
CA PRO A 60 -21.51 -5.37 16.74
C PRO A 60 -21.73 -3.89 16.41
N ASP A 61 -21.98 -3.08 17.45
CA ASP A 61 -22.11 -1.63 17.39
C ASP A 61 -20.99 -0.96 18.22
N MET A 62 -20.82 0.35 18.04
CA MET A 62 -19.93 1.17 18.88
C MET A 62 -20.51 1.31 20.28
N ILE A 63 -19.74 0.90 21.29
CA ILE A 63 -20.12 0.99 22.71
C ILE A 63 -19.18 1.97 23.41
N GLU A 64 -19.69 3.14 23.80
CA GLU A 64 -18.94 4.13 24.57
C GLU A 64 -18.52 3.54 25.92
N LYS A 65 -17.27 3.81 26.31
CA LYS A 65 -16.68 3.45 27.60
C LYS A 65 -16.13 4.70 28.26
N GLU A 66 -15.97 4.66 29.57
CA GLU A 66 -15.37 5.78 30.30
C GLU A 66 -13.85 5.84 30.11
N MET A 67 -13.21 4.67 30.01
CA MET A 67 -11.77 4.52 29.89
C MET A 67 -11.40 3.25 29.10
N LEU A 68 -10.21 3.29 28.49
CA LEU A 68 -9.51 2.12 27.98
C LEU A 68 -8.17 1.98 28.73
N THR A 69 -7.89 0.77 29.19
CA THR A 69 -6.73 0.43 30.02
C THR A 69 -5.73 -0.46 29.28
N ALA A 70 -4.53 -0.61 29.84
CA ALA A 70 -3.47 -1.43 29.27
C ALA A 70 -3.94 -2.85 28.89
N GLY A 71 -3.81 -3.17 27.61
CA GLY A 71 -4.21 -4.44 27.02
C GLY A 71 -5.54 -4.42 26.29
N GLU A 72 -6.35 -3.38 26.45
CA GLU A 72 -7.64 -3.24 25.77
C GLU A 72 -7.48 -2.73 24.33
N VAL A 73 -8.43 -3.12 23.50
CA VAL A 73 -8.55 -2.70 22.10
C VAL A 73 -9.87 -1.98 21.95
N GLY A 74 -9.84 -0.80 21.34
CA GLY A 74 -11.00 0.04 21.23
C GLY A 74 -10.83 1.11 20.16
N TYR A 75 -11.66 2.13 20.25
CA TYR A 75 -11.61 3.29 19.38
C TYR A 75 -11.56 4.58 20.18
N ILE A 76 -11.03 5.61 19.55
CA ILE A 76 -11.06 6.98 20.05
C ILE A 76 -11.53 7.93 18.95
N ILE A 77 -12.19 9.00 19.38
CA ILE A 77 -12.65 10.09 18.52
C ILE A 77 -12.02 11.36 19.06
N THR A 78 -11.33 12.11 18.21
CA THR A 78 -10.48 13.23 18.64
C THR A 78 -10.85 14.56 17.98
N GLY A 79 -11.98 14.61 17.27
CA GLY A 79 -12.43 15.79 16.51
C GLY A 79 -11.56 16.19 15.32
N ILE A 80 -10.48 15.43 15.05
CA ILE A 80 -9.61 15.64 13.89
C ILE A 80 -10.42 15.32 12.63
N LYS A 81 -10.47 16.26 11.70
CA LYS A 81 -11.21 16.12 10.42
C LYS A 81 -10.34 15.60 9.28
N GLU A 82 -9.03 15.81 9.37
CA GLU A 82 -8.08 15.40 8.34
C GLU A 82 -7.38 14.10 8.74
N VAL A 83 -7.70 12.99 8.06
CA VAL A 83 -7.05 11.69 8.30
C VAL A 83 -5.56 11.72 7.98
N GLY A 84 -5.12 12.60 7.06
CA GLY A 84 -3.71 12.73 6.69
C GLY A 84 -2.78 13.02 7.87
N SER A 85 -3.32 13.54 8.98
CA SER A 85 -2.58 13.86 10.20
C SER A 85 -2.44 12.68 11.17
N ILE A 86 -3.07 11.53 10.89
CA ILE A 86 -3.05 10.33 11.73
C ILE A 86 -2.55 9.15 10.90
N MET A 87 -1.37 8.64 11.25
CA MET A 87 -0.78 7.48 10.57
C MET A 87 -1.09 6.18 11.31
N VAL A 88 -1.49 5.16 10.56
CA VAL A 88 -1.55 3.78 11.06
C VAL A 88 -0.17 3.40 11.61
N GLY A 89 -0.15 2.77 12.78
CA GLY A 89 1.02 2.38 13.56
C GLY A 89 1.86 3.50 14.16
N ASP A 90 1.34 4.72 14.22
CA ASP A 90 1.82 5.73 15.15
C ASP A 90 1.48 5.35 16.61
N THR A 91 2.19 5.97 17.55
CA THR A 91 1.97 5.85 18.99
C THR A 91 1.31 7.11 19.52
N ILE A 92 0.22 6.92 20.26
CA ILE A 92 -0.48 7.96 21.02
C ILE A 92 0.03 7.93 22.45
N THR A 93 0.36 9.11 22.98
CA THR A 93 0.76 9.32 24.36
C THR A 93 -0.02 10.46 25.02
N ASP A 94 -0.02 10.54 26.35
CA ASP A 94 -0.55 11.69 27.08
C ASP A 94 0.36 12.92 26.85
N LEU A 95 -0.25 14.09 26.73
CA LEU A 95 0.45 15.37 26.61
C LEU A 95 1.13 15.79 27.93
N LYS A 96 0.51 15.48 29.08
CA LYS A 96 1.04 15.88 30.40
C LYS A 96 2.20 14.99 30.85
N ASN A 97 2.10 13.70 30.56
CA ASN A 97 3.11 12.71 30.90
C ASN A 97 3.46 11.87 29.65
N PRO A 98 4.25 12.43 28.71
CA PRO A 98 4.57 11.75 27.46
C PRO A 98 5.48 10.54 27.69
N ALA A 99 5.21 9.44 27.00
CA ALA A 99 6.08 8.29 26.97
C ALA A 99 7.44 8.64 26.32
N GLU A 100 8.53 8.12 26.89
CA GLU A 100 9.90 8.41 26.41
C GLU A 100 10.19 7.86 25.02
N LYS A 101 9.52 6.77 24.64
CA LYS A 101 9.75 6.07 23.37
C LYS A 101 8.43 5.72 22.72
N SER A 102 8.33 5.98 21.43
CA SER A 102 7.27 5.44 20.58
C SER A 102 7.38 3.91 20.56
N LEU A 103 6.23 3.25 20.45
CA LEU A 103 6.23 1.81 20.18
C LEU A 103 6.92 1.56 18.83
N PRO A 104 7.55 0.38 18.64
CA PRO A 104 8.07 0.00 17.34
C PRO A 104 6.90 -0.05 16.35
N GLY A 105 6.77 1.02 15.58
CA GLY A 105 5.57 1.41 14.85
C GLY A 105 5.78 1.50 13.35
N TYR A 106 4.68 1.38 12.64
CA TYR A 106 4.49 1.08 11.22
C TYR A 106 5.28 1.98 10.26
N LYS A 107 5.87 1.34 9.25
CA LYS A 107 6.39 2.06 8.09
C LYS A 107 5.24 2.28 7.12
N LYS A 108 5.02 3.53 6.71
CA LYS A 108 4.04 3.86 5.68
C LYS A 108 4.25 2.91 4.48
N PRO A 109 3.22 2.14 4.07
CA PRO A 109 3.32 1.25 2.95
C PRO A 109 3.70 2.08 1.73
N LYS A 110 4.80 1.70 1.07
CA LYS A 110 5.20 2.35 -0.17
C LYS A 110 4.36 1.80 -1.31
N PRO A 111 3.73 2.65 -2.14
CA PRO A 111 3.09 2.18 -3.35
C PRO A 111 4.12 1.49 -4.27
N MET A 112 3.74 0.35 -4.82
CA MET A 112 4.60 -0.49 -5.65
C MET A 112 4.18 -0.49 -7.12
N VAL A 113 2.89 -0.25 -7.36
CA VAL A 113 2.27 -0.17 -8.68
C VAL A 113 1.70 1.22 -8.86
N TYR A 114 1.94 1.83 -10.01
CA TYR A 114 1.42 3.13 -10.36
C TYR A 114 0.57 3.02 -11.62
N SER A 115 -0.56 3.72 -11.67
CA SER A 115 -1.38 3.85 -12.88
C SER A 115 -1.99 5.25 -12.92
N GLY A 116 -2.21 5.75 -14.13
CA GLY A 116 -2.93 7.01 -14.35
C GLY A 116 -4.43 6.74 -14.41
N LEU A 117 -5.20 7.46 -13.58
CA LEU A 117 -6.65 7.46 -13.59
C LEU A 117 -7.14 8.76 -14.25
N PHE A 118 -7.96 8.63 -15.31
CA PHE A 118 -8.47 9.74 -16.09
C PHE A 118 -9.99 9.67 -16.16
N SER A 119 -10.69 10.79 -16.03
CA SER A 119 -12.14 10.82 -16.25
C SER A 119 -12.46 10.75 -17.75
N ILE A 120 -13.55 10.07 -18.11
CA ILE A 120 -14.05 10.08 -19.50
C ILE A 120 -14.63 11.46 -19.84
N GLU A 121 -15.32 12.07 -18.88
CA GLU A 121 -15.96 13.37 -19.04
C GLU A 121 -15.05 14.47 -18.47
N GLY A 122 -14.78 15.50 -19.27
CA GLY A 122 -13.85 16.57 -18.90
C GLY A 122 -14.31 17.42 -17.70
N GLY A 123 -15.60 17.37 -17.34
CA GLY A 123 -16.16 18.05 -16.17
C GLY A 123 -15.93 17.32 -14.84
N ASP A 124 -15.53 16.04 -14.87
CA ASP A 124 -15.44 15.19 -13.67
C ASP A 124 -14.05 15.22 -13.00
N TYR A 125 -13.11 16.04 -13.47
CA TYR A 125 -11.78 16.12 -12.86
C TYR A 125 -11.84 16.52 -11.38
N GLU A 126 -12.66 17.53 -11.04
CA GLU A 126 -12.86 17.98 -9.66
C GLU A 126 -13.56 16.90 -8.84
N ASN A 127 -14.58 16.23 -9.40
CA ASN A 127 -15.27 15.12 -8.75
C ASN A 127 -14.32 13.94 -8.47
N LEU A 128 -13.41 13.63 -9.40
CA LEU A 128 -12.39 12.60 -9.25
C LEU A 128 -11.38 12.98 -8.16
N ARG A 129 -10.94 14.24 -8.11
CA ARG A 129 -10.05 14.74 -7.05
C ARG A 129 -10.70 14.57 -5.68
N ASP A 130 -11.95 14.98 -5.55
CA ASP A 130 -12.67 14.96 -4.28
C ASP A 130 -12.97 13.51 -3.85
N ALA A 131 -13.30 12.63 -4.80
CA ALA A 131 -13.48 11.19 -4.56
C ALA A 131 -12.17 10.51 -4.12
N LEU A 132 -11.06 10.79 -4.80
CA LEU A 132 -9.73 10.28 -4.41
C LEU A 132 -9.32 10.81 -3.03
N GLY A 133 -9.60 12.08 -2.73
CA GLY A 133 -9.38 12.67 -1.41
C GLY A 133 -10.15 11.92 -0.33
N LYS A 134 -11.47 11.73 -0.51
CA LYS A 134 -12.31 10.95 0.41
C LYS A 134 -11.88 9.50 0.55
N LEU A 135 -11.44 8.86 -0.54
CA LEU A 135 -10.99 7.48 -0.51
C LEU A 135 -9.65 7.35 0.23
N SER A 136 -8.73 8.29 0.04
CA SER A 136 -7.46 8.36 0.75
C SER A 136 -7.63 8.58 2.27
N LEU A 137 -8.76 9.15 2.71
CA LEU A 137 -9.11 9.21 4.13
C LEU A 137 -9.35 7.82 4.73
N ASN A 138 -9.84 6.86 3.95
CA ASN A 138 -10.04 5.48 4.43
C ASN A 138 -8.86 4.57 4.08
N ASP A 139 -8.09 4.92 3.04
CA ASP A 139 -6.94 4.15 2.58
C ASP A 139 -5.65 4.99 2.61
N SER A 140 -4.91 4.85 3.71
CA SER A 140 -3.63 5.54 3.91
C SER A 140 -2.49 5.09 2.98
N SER A 141 -2.69 4.01 2.22
CA SER A 141 -1.72 3.48 1.25
C SER A 141 -1.88 4.08 -0.14
N LEU A 142 -3.03 4.69 -0.44
CA LEU A 142 -3.29 5.38 -1.69
C LEU A 142 -2.53 6.71 -1.73
N ASP A 143 -1.63 6.83 -2.70
CA ASP A 143 -0.91 8.07 -3.01
C ASP A 143 -1.40 8.58 -4.37
N PHE A 144 -1.65 9.88 -4.53
CA PHE A 144 -2.07 10.41 -5.82
C PHE A 144 -1.51 11.81 -6.08
N VAL A 145 -1.11 12.05 -7.32
CA VAL A 145 -0.63 13.36 -7.78
C VAL A 145 -1.30 13.74 -9.10
N PRO A 146 -1.63 15.02 -9.33
CA PRO A 146 -2.16 15.47 -10.61
C PRO A 146 -1.25 15.09 -11.78
N GLU A 147 -1.83 14.55 -12.85
CA GLU A 147 -1.14 14.20 -14.08
C GLU A 147 -1.91 14.74 -15.29
N VAL A 148 -1.18 15.26 -16.28
CA VAL A 148 -1.77 15.68 -17.57
C VAL A 148 -1.21 14.77 -18.65
N SER A 149 -2.11 14.06 -19.32
CA SER A 149 -1.82 13.22 -20.47
C SER A 149 -2.16 13.96 -21.76
N VAL A 150 -1.28 13.85 -22.75
CA VAL A 150 -1.51 14.44 -24.08
C VAL A 150 -2.73 13.83 -24.77
N ALA A 151 -3.00 12.54 -24.54
CA ALA A 151 -4.09 11.81 -25.18
C ALA A 151 -5.36 11.73 -24.34
N LEU A 152 -5.22 11.64 -23.02
CA LEU A 152 -6.34 11.39 -22.10
C LEU A 152 -6.76 12.64 -21.30
N GLY A 153 -6.04 13.76 -21.46
CA GLY A 153 -6.35 15.00 -20.75
C GLY A 153 -5.92 14.97 -19.28
N PHE A 154 -6.71 15.63 -18.43
CA PHE A 154 -6.42 15.78 -17.01
C PHE A 154 -6.81 14.53 -16.22
N GLY A 155 -5.94 14.11 -15.31
CA GLY A 155 -6.18 12.98 -14.43
C GLY A 155 -5.23 12.96 -13.24
N PHE A 156 -5.08 11.79 -12.63
CA PHE A 156 -4.24 11.59 -11.46
C PHE A 156 -3.35 10.37 -11.62
N ARG A 157 -2.07 10.53 -11.32
CA ARG A 157 -1.15 9.40 -11.13
C ARG A 157 -1.36 8.84 -9.74
N CYS A 158 -1.95 7.65 -9.66
CA CYS A 158 -2.23 6.97 -8.40
C CYS A 158 -1.20 5.85 -8.16
N GLY A 159 -0.76 5.72 -6.93
CA GLY A 159 0.09 4.65 -6.41
C GLY A 159 -0.72 3.68 -5.57
N PHE A 160 -0.49 2.39 -5.81
CA PHE A 160 -1.19 1.27 -5.19
C PHE A 160 -0.19 0.26 -4.61
N LEU A 161 -0.64 -0.48 -3.60
CA LEU A 161 0.11 -1.63 -3.04
C LEU A 161 0.32 -2.77 -4.05
N GLY A 162 -0.60 -2.94 -5.00
CA GLY A 162 -0.57 -4.00 -6.00
C GLY A 162 -1.77 -3.91 -6.96
N MET A 163 -1.88 -4.89 -7.86
CA MET A 163 -2.93 -4.92 -8.89
C MET A 163 -4.34 -5.02 -8.29
N LEU A 164 -4.56 -5.89 -7.30
CA LEU A 164 -5.86 -6.03 -6.66
C LEU A 164 -6.29 -4.74 -5.96
N HIS A 165 -5.36 -4.05 -5.29
CA HIS A 165 -5.64 -2.77 -4.67
C HIS A 165 -6.07 -1.71 -5.71
N MET A 166 -5.41 -1.68 -6.87
CA MET A 166 -5.82 -0.82 -7.99
C MET A 166 -7.23 -1.14 -8.49
N GLU A 167 -7.58 -2.42 -8.64
CA GLU A 167 -8.91 -2.85 -9.08
C GLU A 167 -10.00 -2.47 -8.07
N ILE A 168 -9.76 -2.70 -6.77
CA ILE A 168 -10.69 -2.31 -5.70
C ILE A 168 -10.89 -0.79 -5.70
N VAL A 169 -9.82 -0.01 -5.74
CA VAL A 169 -9.92 1.46 -5.74
C VAL A 169 -10.70 1.95 -6.96
N ARG A 170 -10.41 1.43 -8.15
CA ARG A 170 -11.14 1.78 -9.37
C ARG A 170 -12.63 1.45 -9.23
N GLU A 171 -12.95 0.24 -8.80
CA GLU A 171 -14.34 -0.23 -8.67
C GLU A 171 -15.12 0.56 -7.61
N ARG A 172 -14.47 0.92 -6.49
CA ARG A 172 -15.07 1.80 -5.48
C ARG A 172 -15.34 3.19 -6.04
N LEU A 173 -14.44 3.77 -6.83
CA LEU A 173 -14.67 5.06 -7.48
C LEU A 173 -15.85 5.00 -8.47
N GLU A 174 -15.96 3.93 -9.25
CA GLU A 174 -17.08 3.73 -10.18
C GLU A 174 -18.42 3.49 -9.45
N ARG A 175 -18.44 2.70 -8.38
CA ARG A 175 -19.66 2.30 -7.66
C ARG A 175 -20.13 3.31 -6.61
N GLU A 176 -19.22 3.83 -5.79
CA GLU A 176 -19.56 4.73 -4.67
C GLU A 176 -19.75 6.17 -5.13
N TYR A 177 -18.98 6.60 -6.14
CA TYR A 177 -18.98 7.99 -6.61
C TYR A 177 -19.57 8.16 -8.02
N GLY A 178 -19.94 7.06 -8.69
CA GLY A 178 -20.56 7.11 -10.02
C GLY A 178 -19.64 7.59 -11.14
N LEU A 179 -18.32 7.61 -10.91
CA LEU A 179 -17.33 8.16 -11.83
C LEU A 179 -16.97 7.14 -12.90
N LYS A 180 -16.95 7.53 -14.18
CA LYS A 180 -16.41 6.67 -15.24
C LYS A 180 -14.93 6.96 -15.47
N ILE A 181 -14.08 5.97 -15.18
CA ILE A 181 -12.63 6.14 -15.14
C ILE A 181 -11.97 5.29 -16.22
N LEU A 182 -11.05 5.92 -16.96
CA LEU A 182 -10.07 5.26 -17.81
C LEU A 182 -8.77 5.09 -17.03
N THR A 183 -8.17 3.90 -17.16
CA THR A 183 -6.89 3.60 -16.52
C THR A 183 -5.81 3.43 -17.58
N SER A 184 -4.62 3.98 -17.31
CA SER A 184 -3.44 3.70 -18.14
C SER A 184 -2.80 2.38 -17.74
N ALA A 185 -1.93 1.86 -18.60
CA ALA A 185 -1.18 0.63 -18.30
C ALA A 185 -0.40 0.81 -16.98
N PRO A 186 -0.51 -0.13 -16.03
CA PRO A 186 0.18 -0.04 -14.76
C PRO A 186 1.69 -0.17 -14.95
N ASN A 187 2.46 0.51 -14.11
CA ASN A 187 3.91 0.45 -14.10
C ASN A 187 4.47 0.38 -12.68
N VAL A 188 5.73 -0.02 -12.58
CA VAL A 188 6.49 -0.01 -11.33
C VAL A 188 7.35 1.25 -11.22
N ALA A 189 7.79 1.59 -10.01
CA ALA A 189 8.82 2.60 -9.81
C ALA A 189 10.20 2.05 -10.19
N TYR A 190 10.91 2.78 -11.05
CA TYR A 190 12.29 2.49 -11.42
C TYR A 190 13.24 3.38 -10.65
N ARG A 191 14.43 2.88 -10.32
CA ARG A 191 15.50 3.68 -9.75
C ARG A 191 16.57 3.90 -10.82
N ILE A 192 16.87 5.16 -11.10
CA ILE A 192 17.82 5.55 -12.14
C ILE A 192 18.98 6.27 -11.49
N THR A 193 20.19 5.78 -11.71
CA THR A 193 21.43 6.49 -11.36
C THR A 193 21.88 7.29 -12.58
N LYS A 194 21.95 8.61 -12.41
CA LYS A 194 22.38 9.54 -13.46
C LYS A 194 23.92 9.59 -13.57
N SER A 195 24.41 10.19 -14.65
CA SER A 195 25.85 10.43 -14.89
C SER A 195 26.54 11.25 -13.79
N ASP A 196 25.80 12.01 -13.00
CA ASP A 196 26.27 12.76 -11.83
C ASP A 196 26.25 11.95 -10.52
N ASN A 197 26.02 10.62 -10.59
CA ASN A 197 25.78 9.72 -9.46
C ASN A 197 24.55 10.04 -8.60
N SER A 198 23.69 10.99 -9.00
CA SER A 198 22.41 11.19 -8.32
C SER A 198 21.45 10.06 -8.65
N VAL A 199 20.72 9.61 -7.62
CA VAL A 199 19.73 8.54 -7.74
C VAL A 199 18.34 9.18 -7.73
N ILE A 200 17.58 8.97 -8.80
CA ILE A 200 16.19 9.41 -8.89
C ILE A 200 15.26 8.20 -8.95
N GLU A 201 14.08 8.35 -8.34
CA GLU A 201 13.01 7.38 -8.43
C GLU A 201 11.99 7.87 -9.45
N VAL A 202 11.77 7.07 -10.49
CA VAL A 202 10.92 7.39 -11.63
C VAL A 202 9.64 6.57 -11.54
N LYS A 203 8.55 7.25 -11.20
CA LYS A 203 7.20 6.67 -11.07
C LYS A 203 6.40 6.76 -12.37
N ARG A 204 6.82 7.61 -13.31
CA ARG A 204 6.15 7.87 -14.59
C ARG A 204 7.09 7.56 -15.76
N PRO A 205 6.64 6.84 -16.80
CA PRO A 205 7.44 6.62 -18.01
C PRO A 205 7.94 7.91 -18.68
N SER A 206 7.17 9.00 -18.62
CA SER A 206 7.53 10.31 -19.19
C SER A 206 8.64 11.04 -18.42
N ASP A 207 8.88 10.69 -17.15
CA ASP A 207 9.91 11.30 -16.32
C ASP A 207 11.29 10.62 -16.51
N PHE A 208 11.39 9.63 -17.42
CA PHE A 208 12.67 9.01 -17.73
C PHE A 208 13.64 10.05 -18.31
N PRO A 209 14.84 10.22 -17.72
CA PRO A 209 15.83 11.13 -18.27
C PRO A 209 16.36 10.63 -19.61
N PRO A 210 16.92 11.53 -20.45
CA PRO A 210 17.58 11.14 -21.70
C PRO A 210 18.64 10.06 -21.47
N GLN A 211 18.77 9.12 -22.40
CA GLN A 211 19.68 7.96 -22.28
C GLN A 211 21.14 8.35 -21.97
N GLU A 212 21.61 9.46 -22.53
CA GLU A 212 22.97 9.98 -22.31
C GLU A 212 23.28 10.35 -20.85
N LYS A 213 22.24 10.63 -20.07
CA LYS A 213 22.35 10.99 -18.65
C LYS A 213 22.15 9.79 -17.72
N MET A 214 21.94 8.58 -18.24
CA MET A 214 21.67 7.37 -17.46
C MET A 214 22.90 6.47 -17.38
N LEU A 215 23.40 6.21 -16.17
CA LEU A 215 24.44 5.20 -15.94
C LEU A 215 23.84 3.81 -15.70
N LYS A 216 22.75 3.77 -14.94
CA LYS A 216 22.20 2.53 -14.41
C LYS A 216 20.70 2.65 -14.20
N ILE A 217 19.98 1.60 -14.58
CA ILE A 217 18.54 1.46 -14.32
C ILE A 217 18.37 0.24 -13.41
N GLU A 218 17.55 0.40 -12.38
CA GLU A 218 17.17 -0.68 -11.49
C GLU A 218 15.66 -0.83 -11.48
N GLU A 219 15.21 -2.08 -11.54
CA GLU A 219 13.80 -2.43 -11.44
C GLU A 219 13.56 -3.27 -10.18
N PRO A 220 12.35 -3.20 -9.60
CA PRO A 220 11.99 -3.99 -8.43
C PRO A 220 11.82 -5.47 -8.79
N TYR A 221 12.48 -6.34 -8.02
CA TYR A 221 12.32 -7.79 -8.12
C TYR A 221 11.55 -8.32 -6.91
N VAL A 222 10.74 -9.33 -7.14
CA VAL A 222 9.94 -10.02 -6.13
C VAL A 222 10.23 -11.51 -6.13
N GLU A 223 10.07 -12.14 -4.98
CA GLU A 223 10.00 -13.59 -4.89
C GLU A 223 8.55 -14.02 -5.09
N ALA A 224 8.26 -14.60 -6.25
CA ALA A 224 6.99 -15.18 -6.60
C ALA A 224 6.97 -16.66 -6.18
N THR A 225 5.99 -17.02 -5.36
CA THR A 225 5.66 -18.39 -4.97
C THR A 225 4.41 -18.83 -5.71
N ILE A 226 4.54 -19.86 -6.53
CA ILE A 226 3.45 -20.42 -7.33
C ILE A 226 3.16 -21.83 -6.81
N ILE A 227 1.92 -22.08 -6.41
CA ILE A 227 1.45 -23.42 -6.07
C ILE A 227 0.62 -23.93 -7.22
N THR A 228 0.95 -25.10 -7.76
CA THR A 228 0.27 -25.67 -8.93
C THR A 228 0.24 -27.20 -8.86
N PRO A 229 -0.74 -27.87 -9.51
CA PRO A 229 -0.70 -29.31 -9.67
C PRO A 229 0.52 -29.76 -10.47
N LYS A 230 1.02 -30.97 -10.20
CA LYS A 230 2.24 -31.52 -10.82
C LYS A 230 2.20 -31.55 -12.36
N ASP A 231 1.00 -31.69 -12.92
CA ASP A 231 0.81 -31.85 -14.36
C ASP A 231 1.09 -30.53 -15.12
N TYR A 232 1.00 -29.39 -14.45
CA TYR A 232 1.18 -28.06 -15.04
C TYR A 232 2.58 -27.45 -14.80
N ILE A 233 3.48 -28.15 -14.11
CA ILE A 233 4.83 -27.63 -13.77
C ILE A 233 5.54 -27.12 -15.02
N GLY A 234 5.55 -27.92 -16.09
CA GLY A 234 6.27 -27.58 -17.31
C GLY A 234 5.79 -26.29 -17.96
N ASP A 235 4.47 -26.05 -17.97
CA ASP A 235 3.90 -24.85 -18.58
C ASP A 235 4.06 -23.62 -17.69
N VAL A 236 3.96 -23.79 -16.36
CA VAL A 236 4.26 -22.72 -15.40
C VAL A 236 5.72 -22.29 -15.50
N MET A 237 6.67 -23.23 -15.58
CA MET A 237 8.09 -22.93 -15.72
C MET A 237 8.39 -22.22 -17.05
N LYS A 238 7.76 -22.63 -18.16
CA LYS A 238 7.90 -21.93 -19.45
C LYS A 238 7.40 -20.49 -19.35
N LEU A 239 6.23 -20.26 -18.74
CA LEU A 239 5.67 -18.92 -18.56
C LEU A 239 6.60 -18.05 -17.70
N ALA A 240 7.06 -18.55 -16.55
CA ALA A 240 7.96 -17.83 -15.66
C ALA A 240 9.28 -17.46 -16.35
N ASN A 241 9.88 -18.40 -17.10
CA ASN A 241 11.11 -18.14 -17.84
C ASN A 241 10.92 -17.12 -18.97
N HIS A 242 9.80 -17.19 -19.70
CA HIS A 242 9.46 -16.20 -20.74
C HIS A 242 9.34 -14.78 -20.16
N LYS A 243 8.86 -14.69 -18.92
CA LYS A 243 8.68 -13.45 -18.15
C LYS A 243 9.91 -13.08 -17.30
N ARG A 244 11.12 -13.47 -17.76
CA ARG A 244 12.42 -13.14 -17.13
C ARG A 244 12.56 -13.63 -15.69
N GLY A 245 11.84 -14.68 -15.32
CA GLY A 245 11.92 -15.26 -13.99
C GLY A 245 13.13 -16.16 -13.80
N ASN A 246 13.82 -15.97 -12.67
CA ASN A 246 14.93 -16.81 -12.24
C ASN A 246 14.43 -17.85 -11.25
N PHE A 247 14.48 -19.11 -11.63
CA PHE A 247 14.11 -20.23 -10.75
C PHE A 247 14.97 -20.21 -9.47
N LYS A 248 14.32 -20.40 -8.32
CA LYS A 248 15.00 -20.44 -7.01
C LYS A 248 14.90 -21.82 -6.38
N ASP A 249 13.69 -22.32 -6.23
CA ASP A 249 13.43 -23.57 -5.52
C ASP A 249 12.13 -24.22 -5.99
N MET A 250 12.01 -25.52 -5.79
CA MET A 250 10.79 -26.28 -6.06
C MET A 250 10.64 -27.40 -5.05
N GLN A 251 9.49 -27.46 -4.40
CA GLN A 251 9.19 -28.44 -3.36
C GLN A 251 7.81 -29.05 -3.58
N TYR A 252 7.69 -30.36 -3.37
CA TYR A 252 6.41 -31.04 -3.38
C TYR A 252 5.74 -30.83 -2.01
N ILE A 253 4.63 -30.09 -1.97
CA ILE A 253 3.80 -29.97 -0.76
C ILE A 253 3.02 -31.27 -0.55
N SER A 254 2.61 -31.91 -1.65
CA SER A 254 1.92 -33.21 -1.66
C SER A 254 2.25 -33.97 -2.96
N PRO A 255 1.86 -35.25 -3.09
CA PRO A 255 2.07 -36.02 -4.33
C PRO A 255 1.46 -35.40 -5.58
N GLU A 256 0.50 -34.48 -5.42
CA GLU A 256 -0.22 -33.84 -6.52
C GLU A 256 0.06 -32.35 -6.65
N ARG A 257 0.65 -31.69 -5.63
CA ARG A 257 0.89 -30.24 -5.61
C ARG A 257 2.35 -29.90 -5.39
N VAL A 258 2.80 -28.92 -6.16
CA VAL A 258 4.16 -28.40 -6.14
C VAL A 258 4.15 -26.91 -5.85
N GLU A 259 5.03 -26.50 -4.96
CA GLU A 259 5.42 -25.11 -4.75
C GLU A 259 6.65 -24.81 -5.58
N ILE A 260 6.60 -23.73 -6.36
CA ILE A 260 7.71 -23.27 -7.19
C ILE A 260 8.01 -21.82 -6.83
N LYS A 261 9.27 -21.53 -6.49
CA LYS A 261 9.75 -20.19 -6.15
C LYS A 261 10.58 -19.62 -7.29
N TYR A 262 10.25 -18.40 -7.68
CA TYR A 262 10.94 -17.63 -8.72
C TYR A 262 11.28 -16.23 -8.21
N ALA A 263 12.46 -15.72 -8.55
CA ALA A 263 12.75 -14.31 -8.47
C ALA A 263 12.43 -13.65 -9.81
N MET A 264 11.45 -12.76 -9.86
CA MET A 264 10.96 -12.14 -11.10
C MET A 264 10.89 -10.62 -10.99
N PRO A 265 11.04 -9.88 -12.09
CA PRO A 265 10.72 -8.47 -12.13
C PRO A 265 9.23 -8.23 -11.84
N LEU A 266 8.91 -7.29 -10.95
CA LEU A 266 7.52 -6.92 -10.67
C LEU A 266 6.82 -6.37 -11.93
N SER A 267 7.57 -5.69 -12.80
CA SER A 267 7.09 -5.16 -14.09
C SER A 267 6.46 -6.23 -14.98
N GLU A 268 6.98 -7.47 -14.96
CA GLU A 268 6.44 -8.59 -15.73
C GLU A 268 5.26 -9.27 -15.03
N LEU A 269 5.25 -9.26 -13.70
CA LEU A 269 4.19 -9.87 -12.89
C LEU A 269 2.88 -9.06 -12.98
N ILE A 270 2.96 -7.73 -12.98
CA ILE A 270 1.78 -6.87 -13.08
C ILE A 270 1.13 -6.87 -14.48
N VAL A 271 1.88 -7.26 -15.52
CA VAL A 271 1.37 -7.31 -16.90
C VAL A 271 1.01 -8.75 -17.28
N ASP A 272 -0.28 -9.06 -17.11
CA ASP A 272 -0.97 -10.25 -17.62
C ASP A 272 -0.46 -11.61 -17.08
N PHE A 273 0.54 -11.62 -16.20
CA PHE A 273 1.11 -12.86 -15.66
C PHE A 273 0.06 -13.70 -14.92
N PHE A 274 -0.74 -13.06 -14.07
CA PHE A 274 -1.78 -13.73 -13.30
C PHE A 274 -2.84 -14.39 -14.19
N ASN A 275 -3.31 -13.68 -15.21
CA ASN A 275 -4.32 -14.19 -16.14
C ASN A 275 -3.78 -15.36 -16.98
N LEU A 276 -2.55 -15.23 -17.50
CA LEU A 276 -1.88 -16.28 -18.25
C LEU A 276 -1.67 -17.52 -17.38
N LEU A 277 -1.21 -17.34 -16.14
CA LEU A 277 -1.01 -18.42 -15.17
C LEU A 277 -2.32 -19.17 -14.89
N LYS A 278 -3.40 -18.43 -14.65
CA LYS A 278 -4.74 -19.02 -14.44
C LYS A 278 -5.24 -19.77 -15.67
N SER A 279 -5.03 -19.22 -16.87
CA SER A 279 -5.43 -19.85 -18.13
C SER A 279 -4.72 -21.19 -18.37
N ILE A 280 -3.38 -21.21 -18.28
CA ILE A 280 -2.59 -22.44 -18.55
C ILE A 280 -2.83 -23.54 -17.51
N THR A 281 -3.21 -23.16 -16.29
CA THR A 281 -3.43 -24.11 -15.18
C THR A 281 -4.90 -24.43 -14.95
N SER A 282 -5.80 -24.00 -15.84
CA SER A 282 -7.26 -24.16 -15.67
C SER A 282 -7.75 -23.69 -14.28
N PHE A 283 -7.21 -22.56 -13.82
CA PHE A 283 -7.47 -21.93 -12.53
C PHE A 283 -6.99 -22.67 -11.27
N PHE A 284 -6.32 -23.83 -11.40
CA PHE A 284 -5.83 -24.63 -10.26
C PHE A 284 -4.55 -24.12 -9.60
N SER A 285 -3.93 -23.07 -10.13
CA SER A 285 -2.75 -22.45 -9.51
C SER A 285 -3.10 -21.29 -8.58
N SER A 286 -2.22 -21.02 -7.62
CA SER A 286 -2.22 -19.79 -6.84
C SER A 286 -0.86 -19.11 -6.93
N LEU A 287 -0.87 -17.78 -6.90
CA LEU A 287 0.33 -16.95 -6.92
C LEU A 287 0.34 -16.08 -5.66
N THR A 288 1.45 -16.11 -4.94
CA THR A 288 1.76 -15.16 -3.88
C THR A 288 3.12 -14.58 -4.19
N PHE A 289 3.35 -13.30 -3.91
CA PHE A 289 4.67 -12.73 -4.04
C PHE A 289 5.02 -11.92 -2.80
N ALA A 290 6.29 -11.93 -2.45
CA ALA A 290 6.84 -11.14 -1.36
C ALA A 290 8.02 -10.32 -1.88
N PHE A 291 8.20 -9.13 -1.32
CA PHE A 291 9.39 -8.34 -1.55
C PHE A 291 10.48 -8.81 -0.60
N PRO A 292 11.61 -9.33 -1.10
CA PRO A 292 12.73 -9.54 -0.23
C PRO A 292 13.41 -8.19 0.03
N VAL A 293 13.69 -7.86 1.28
CA VAL A 293 14.42 -6.64 1.64
C VAL A 293 15.92 -6.90 1.47
N PRO A 294 16.72 -6.10 0.74
CA PRO A 294 16.39 -5.01 -0.19
C PRO A 294 16.61 -5.44 -1.66
N PHE A 295 15.58 -5.35 -2.52
CA PHE A 295 15.61 -5.92 -3.89
C PHE A 295 15.39 -4.88 -5.00
N PHE A 296 16.46 -4.15 -5.33
CA PHE A 296 16.61 -3.57 -6.66
C PHE A 296 17.63 -4.43 -7.42
N SER A 297 17.24 -4.97 -8.57
CA SER A 297 18.16 -5.69 -9.45
C SER A 297 18.64 -4.76 -10.56
N TRP A 298 19.91 -4.91 -10.93
CA TRP A 298 20.52 -4.13 -12.01
C TRP A 298 19.91 -4.54 -13.35
N LEU A 299 19.44 -3.55 -14.11
CA LEU A 299 19.26 -3.68 -15.55
C LEU A 299 20.49 -3.10 -16.23
N TYR A 300 21.35 -3.95 -16.79
CA TYR A 300 22.55 -3.51 -17.52
C TYR A 300 22.12 -2.84 -18.84
N LEU A 301 22.56 -1.61 -19.09
CA LEU A 301 22.31 -0.87 -20.34
C LEU A 301 23.20 -1.32 -21.53
N ARG A 302 23.68 -2.57 -21.53
CA ARG A 302 24.30 -3.18 -22.74
C ARG A 302 23.58 -4.48 -23.06
N HIS A 303 22.96 -4.50 -24.25
CA HIS A 303 22.19 -5.58 -24.88
C HIS A 303 20.65 -5.55 -24.77
N LYS A 304 20.04 -4.36 -24.82
CA LYS A 304 18.91 -4.18 -25.77
C LYS A 304 19.42 -3.37 -26.96
N VAL A 305 20.20 -4.06 -27.78
CA VAL A 305 20.54 -3.64 -29.13
C VAL A 305 19.22 -3.57 -29.91
N LEU A 306 18.99 -2.41 -30.53
CA LEU A 306 18.36 -2.26 -31.84
C LEU A 306 17.88 -3.59 -32.46
N GLN A 307 16.60 -3.88 -32.31
CA GLN A 307 15.74 -4.41 -33.37
C GLN A 307 14.31 -3.90 -33.11
#